data_AF-A0A1Q7TS13-F1
#
_entry.id   AF-A0A1Q7TS13-F1
#
_cell.length_a   1.000
_cell.length_b   1.000
_cell.length_c   1.000
_cell.angle_alpha   90.00
_cell.angle_beta   90.00
_cell.angle_gamma   90.00
#
_symmetry.space_group_name_H-M   'P 1'
#
loop_
_entity.id
_entity.type
_entity.pdbx_description
1 polymer ?
#
loop_
_entity_poly.entity_id
_entity_poly.type
_entity_poly.pdbx_seq_one_letter_code
_entity_poly.pdbx_strand_id
1 'polypeptide(L)'
;MSHATRKNIGVIGLGIIGRGIAGNLRRKGFPVYVWNRSPRSVPNFVGSPGEVAEICNYIQIFVSDDEALLQTVRQLGEKLTPRHVVLAHSTVAPDSMRAAAEIVERRKARFVEAPFTGSKTAAEQGELVYYVCGNDEALREARPILEASSKEVIEIGPKIGHASAIKIATNMITAASVQAAAEALALVQALDLPLEKFIEAMRSNASHSTTLAMKLPKMLSRDFEPHFSAKHMLKDMQIANQIGLSNYLDLGVTAAARDQLLEQMHWGHGDDDYSVIARKYLHESAPVTGEELQLDEQEEQADTGESIASSTEGETQPQQAATSEVPPAPLVDVPGGGAANETTRWRRGFLKQLFSRLSSGEK
;
A
#
# COMPACT_ATOMS: atom_id res chain seq x y z
N MET A 1 27.82 -38.15 2.03
CA MET A 1 27.11 -36.86 1.83
C MET A 1 28.18 -35.81 1.56
N SER A 2 28.17 -35.12 0.44
CA SER A 2 29.19 -34.09 0.15
C SER A 2 28.94 -32.82 0.98
N HIS A 3 29.99 -32.33 1.65
CA HIS A 3 30.02 -30.92 2.05
C HIS A 3 30.24 -30.07 0.80
N ALA A 4 29.16 -29.80 0.06
CA ALA A 4 29.12 -28.61 -0.77
C ALA A 4 29.36 -27.43 0.17
N THR A 5 30.48 -26.71 -0.03
CA THR A 5 30.90 -25.64 0.86
C THR A 5 29.82 -24.56 0.89
N ARG A 6 29.10 -24.48 2.03
CA ARG A 6 27.97 -23.56 2.21
C ARG A 6 28.50 -22.13 2.21
N LYS A 7 28.57 -21.53 1.01
CA LYS A 7 29.03 -20.16 0.75
C LYS A 7 28.41 -19.19 1.76
N ASN A 8 29.25 -18.30 2.28
CA ASN A 8 28.86 -17.32 3.29
C ASN A 8 27.85 -16.31 2.73
N ILE A 9 26.84 -15.98 3.54
CA ILE A 9 25.74 -15.07 3.18
C ILE A 9 25.79 -13.82 4.06
N GLY A 10 25.78 -12.66 3.42
CA GLY A 10 25.65 -11.35 4.04
C GLY A 10 24.19 -10.90 4.05
N VAL A 11 23.72 -10.35 5.17
CA VAL A 11 22.44 -9.63 5.25
C VAL A 11 22.71 -8.20 5.72
N ILE A 12 22.53 -7.25 4.82
CA ILE A 12 22.62 -5.81 5.07
C ILE A 12 21.22 -5.26 5.30
N GLY A 13 21.02 -4.64 6.46
CA GLY A 13 19.73 -4.10 6.89
C GLY A 13 19.00 -5.05 7.82
N LEU A 14 18.94 -4.66 9.10
CA LEU A 14 18.29 -5.40 10.19
C LEU A 14 17.10 -4.58 10.73
N GLY A 15 16.20 -4.24 9.81
CA GLY A 15 14.84 -3.79 10.11
C GLY A 15 13.87 -4.96 10.29
N ILE A 16 12.56 -4.67 10.21
CA ILE A 16 11.46 -5.62 10.43
C ILE A 16 11.66 -6.94 9.66
N ILE A 17 11.92 -6.86 8.36
CA ILE A 17 12.03 -8.03 7.48
C ILE A 17 13.41 -8.70 7.59
N GLY A 18 14.49 -7.94 7.39
CA GLY A 18 15.86 -8.49 7.32
C GLY A 18 16.30 -9.29 8.56
N ARG A 19 15.75 -8.98 9.74
CA ARG A 19 15.96 -9.79 10.96
C ARG A 19 15.34 -11.20 10.85
N GLY A 20 14.13 -11.30 10.31
CA GLY A 20 13.46 -12.57 10.05
C GLY A 20 14.21 -13.41 9.01
N ILE A 21 14.67 -12.77 7.92
CA ILE A 21 15.48 -13.39 6.87
C ILE A 21 16.79 -13.97 7.42
N ALA A 22 17.56 -13.18 8.18
CA ALA A 22 18.78 -13.65 8.81
C ALA A 22 18.54 -14.83 9.77
N GLY A 23 17.40 -14.85 10.48
CA GLY A 23 16.97 -15.98 11.30
C GLY A 23 16.64 -17.23 10.48
N ASN A 24 15.90 -17.08 9.38
CA ASN A 24 15.52 -18.17 8.48
C ASN A 24 16.74 -18.84 7.84
N LEU A 25 17.65 -18.05 7.27
CA LEU A 25 18.91 -18.54 6.68
C LEU A 25 19.75 -19.32 7.71
N ARG A 26 19.83 -18.83 8.95
CA ARG A 26 20.52 -19.53 10.06
C ARG A 26 19.83 -20.86 10.42
N ARG A 27 18.49 -20.93 10.44
CA ARG A 27 17.74 -22.18 10.67
C ARG A 27 17.91 -23.21 9.55
N LYS A 28 18.06 -22.78 8.29
CA LYS A 28 18.45 -23.67 7.17
C LYS A 28 19.94 -24.05 7.21
N GLY A 29 20.72 -23.44 8.12
CA GLY A 29 22.13 -23.74 8.37
C GLY A 29 23.10 -23.07 7.40
N PHE A 30 22.76 -21.90 6.85
CA PHE A 30 23.74 -21.08 6.12
C PHE A 30 24.64 -20.30 7.10
N PRO A 31 25.94 -20.11 6.82
CA PRO A 31 26.76 -19.17 7.56
C PRO A 31 26.33 -17.74 7.21
N VAL A 32 25.71 -17.05 8.17
CA VAL A 32 25.14 -15.71 7.96
C VAL A 32 25.91 -14.67 8.77
N TYR A 33 26.46 -13.69 8.07
CA TYR A 33 27.06 -12.46 8.60
C TYR A 33 26.12 -11.29 8.34
N VAL A 34 26.13 -10.28 9.21
CA VAL A 34 25.12 -9.22 9.18
C VAL A 34 25.71 -7.83 9.43
N TRP A 35 25.11 -6.82 8.80
CA TRP A 35 25.44 -5.43 9.04
C TRP A 35 24.17 -4.56 9.06
N ASN A 36 24.19 -3.48 9.83
CA ASN A 36 23.12 -2.49 9.85
C ASN A 36 23.70 -1.11 10.23
N ARG A 37 23.23 -0.03 9.59
CA ARG A 37 23.70 1.36 9.83
C ARG A 37 23.72 1.75 11.31
N SER A 38 22.72 1.30 12.07
CA SER A 38 22.72 1.36 13.53
C SER A 38 23.13 -0.02 14.08
N PRO A 39 24.20 -0.14 14.88
CA PRO A 39 24.66 -1.42 15.42
C PRO A 39 23.55 -2.23 16.11
N ARG A 40 23.61 -3.56 15.99
CA ARG A 40 22.64 -4.49 16.59
C ARG A 40 23.38 -5.57 17.37
N SER A 41 22.90 -5.87 18.59
CA SER A 41 23.40 -7.02 19.37
C SER A 41 22.84 -8.32 18.78
N VAL A 42 23.57 -8.90 17.82
CA VAL A 42 23.27 -10.17 17.15
C VAL A 42 24.58 -10.89 16.77
N PRO A 43 24.59 -12.24 16.68
CA PRO A 43 25.77 -12.98 16.25
C PRO A 43 26.24 -12.57 14.84
N ASN A 44 27.55 -12.68 14.60
CA ASN A 44 28.23 -12.40 13.33
C ASN A 44 27.93 -11.00 12.76
N PHE A 45 27.79 -9.99 13.62
CA PHE A 45 27.72 -8.60 13.21
C PHE A 45 29.12 -8.11 12.80
N VAL A 46 29.24 -7.51 11.60
CA VAL A 46 30.50 -6.99 11.06
C VAL A 46 30.54 -5.45 11.09
N GLY A 47 31.70 -4.84 10.91
CA GLY A 47 31.88 -3.39 10.98
C GLY A 47 31.32 -2.62 9.77
N SER A 48 31.40 -3.17 8.56
CA SER A 48 31.02 -2.45 7.33
C SER A 48 30.40 -3.32 6.22
N PRO A 49 29.69 -2.73 5.23
CA PRO A 49 29.27 -3.45 4.02
C PRO A 49 30.44 -3.96 3.18
N GLY A 50 31.59 -3.27 3.19
CA GLY A 50 32.81 -3.75 2.54
C GLY A 50 33.32 -5.05 3.16
N GLU A 51 33.28 -5.17 4.48
CA GLU A 51 33.63 -6.39 5.23
C GLU A 51 32.64 -7.54 4.95
N VAL A 52 31.33 -7.24 4.80
CA VAL A 52 30.35 -8.22 4.28
C VAL A 52 30.80 -8.74 2.91
N ALA A 53 31.21 -7.86 1.99
CA ALA A 53 31.69 -8.26 0.67
C ALA A 53 33.04 -9.00 0.71
N GLU A 54 33.91 -8.77 1.70
CA GLU A 54 35.15 -9.53 1.86
C GLU A 54 34.90 -11.01 2.21
N ILE A 55 33.96 -11.26 3.13
CA ILE A 55 33.76 -12.60 3.71
C ILE A 55 32.59 -13.38 3.11
N CYS A 56 31.67 -12.75 2.37
CA CYS A 56 30.50 -13.38 1.78
C CYS A 56 30.60 -13.58 0.26
N ASN A 57 29.83 -14.54 -0.26
CA ASN A 57 29.58 -14.68 -1.70
C ASN A 57 28.21 -14.09 -2.09
N TYR A 58 27.22 -14.23 -1.21
CA TYR A 58 25.86 -13.78 -1.46
C TYR A 58 25.54 -12.63 -0.53
N ILE A 59 25.04 -11.51 -1.05
CA ILE A 59 24.85 -10.28 -0.27
C ILE A 59 23.41 -9.80 -0.48
N GLN A 60 22.56 -9.99 0.53
CA GLN A 60 21.17 -9.55 0.52
C GLN A 60 21.03 -8.16 1.15
N ILE A 61 20.35 -7.24 0.47
CA ILE A 61 20.18 -5.84 0.87
C ILE A 61 18.71 -5.55 1.16
N PHE A 62 18.41 -5.15 2.40
CA PHE A 62 17.08 -4.78 2.90
C PHE A 62 17.10 -3.34 3.46
N VAL A 63 16.93 -2.34 2.60
CA VAL A 63 16.95 -0.92 2.99
C VAL A 63 15.67 -0.19 2.58
N SER A 64 15.46 1.01 3.13
CA SER A 64 14.20 1.75 3.10
C SER A 64 13.83 2.38 1.75
N ASP A 65 14.85 2.78 0.99
CA ASP A 65 14.73 3.74 -0.10
C ASP A 65 15.91 3.65 -1.08
N ASP A 66 15.76 4.40 -2.18
CA ASP A 66 16.61 4.47 -3.35
C ASP A 66 18.04 4.92 -3.04
N GLU A 67 18.22 5.98 -2.25
CA GLU A 67 19.56 6.47 -1.91
C GLU A 67 20.24 5.56 -0.87
N ALA A 68 19.50 4.97 0.09
CA ALA A 68 20.04 3.95 0.97
C ALA A 68 20.52 2.71 0.18
N LEU A 69 19.83 2.31 -0.89
CA LEU A 69 20.27 1.22 -1.78
C LEU A 69 21.55 1.61 -2.52
N LEU A 70 21.57 2.79 -3.16
CA LEU A 70 22.71 3.27 -3.93
C LEU A 70 23.94 3.51 -3.05
N GLN A 71 23.79 4.05 -1.84
CA GLN A 71 24.86 4.13 -0.84
C GLN A 71 25.37 2.74 -0.45
N THR A 72 24.48 1.78 -0.21
CA THR A 72 24.87 0.42 0.19
C THR A 72 25.73 -0.25 -0.88
N VAL A 73 25.31 -0.26 -2.15
CA VAL A 73 26.11 -0.89 -3.22
C VAL A 73 27.43 -0.15 -3.50
N ARG A 74 27.48 1.17 -3.32
CA ARG A 74 28.74 1.94 -3.34
C ARG A 74 29.68 1.53 -2.18
N GLN A 75 29.14 1.23 -1.00
CA GLN A 75 29.91 0.81 0.20
C GLN A 75 30.41 -0.65 0.14
N LEU A 76 29.84 -1.52 -0.71
CA LEU A 76 30.45 -2.81 -1.06
C LEU A 76 31.76 -2.60 -1.85
N GLY A 77 31.78 -1.55 -2.69
CA GLY A 77 32.99 -0.93 -3.23
C GLY A 77 33.93 -1.86 -4.00
N GLU A 78 35.22 -1.74 -3.70
CA GLU A 78 36.33 -2.48 -4.32
C GLU A 78 36.33 -3.98 -4.00
N LYS A 79 35.57 -4.40 -2.98
CA LYS A 79 35.58 -5.78 -2.47
C LYS A 79 34.69 -6.72 -3.30
N LEU A 80 33.81 -6.15 -4.13
CA LEU A 80 33.05 -6.88 -5.15
C LEU A 80 33.96 -7.38 -6.28
N THR A 81 33.73 -8.63 -6.67
CA THR A 81 34.47 -9.41 -7.68
C THR A 81 33.53 -10.47 -8.30
N PRO A 82 33.92 -11.22 -9.36
CA PRO A 82 33.06 -12.24 -9.99
C PRO A 82 32.49 -13.34 -9.08
N ARG A 83 33.04 -13.56 -7.88
CA ARG A 83 32.53 -14.59 -6.94
C ARG A 83 31.14 -14.29 -6.37
N HIS A 84 30.60 -13.08 -6.58
CA HIS A 84 29.44 -12.57 -5.86
C HIS A 84 28.13 -12.63 -6.65
N VAL A 85 27.03 -12.75 -5.91
CA VAL A 85 25.70 -12.30 -6.34
C VAL A 85 25.15 -11.35 -5.27
N VAL A 86 24.77 -10.14 -5.68
CA VAL A 86 24.10 -9.16 -4.82
C VAL A 86 22.60 -9.24 -5.08
N LEU A 87 21.80 -9.39 -4.02
CA LEU A 87 20.35 -9.48 -4.06
C LEU A 87 19.76 -8.22 -3.42
N ALA A 88 18.98 -7.44 -4.17
CA ALA A 88 18.36 -6.21 -3.69
C ALA A 88 16.85 -6.42 -3.47
N HIS A 89 16.42 -6.32 -2.22
CA HIS A 89 15.03 -6.60 -1.81
C HIS A 89 14.21 -5.33 -1.51
N SER A 90 14.88 -4.18 -1.46
CA SER A 90 14.26 -2.87 -1.27
C SER A 90 13.25 -2.58 -2.37
N THR A 91 12.04 -2.13 -2.02
CA THR A 91 11.11 -1.53 -3.00
C THR A 91 11.59 -0.11 -3.29
N VAL A 92 11.94 0.18 -4.54
CA VAL A 92 12.57 1.43 -5.02
C VAL A 92 12.10 1.72 -6.45
N ALA A 93 12.46 2.88 -7.01
CA ALA A 93 12.19 3.16 -8.42
C ALA A 93 12.95 2.18 -9.34
N PRO A 94 12.35 1.74 -10.47
CA PRO A 94 13.01 0.86 -11.44
C PRO A 94 14.38 1.35 -11.94
N ASP A 95 14.58 2.66 -12.05
CA ASP A 95 15.86 3.27 -12.44
C ASP A 95 16.91 3.23 -11.33
N SER A 96 16.51 3.40 -10.07
CA SER A 96 17.40 3.21 -8.91
C SER A 96 17.89 1.76 -8.82
N MET A 97 17.02 0.79 -9.13
CA MET A 97 17.40 -0.62 -9.19
C MET A 97 18.35 -0.92 -10.36
N ARG A 98 18.14 -0.30 -11.54
CA ARG A 98 19.10 -0.37 -12.67
C ARG A 98 20.46 0.22 -12.30
N ALA A 99 20.48 1.42 -11.74
CA ALA A 99 21.72 2.08 -11.31
C ALA A 99 22.45 1.28 -10.22
N ALA A 100 21.72 0.60 -9.33
CA ALA A 100 22.30 -0.30 -8.35
C ALA A 100 22.94 -1.55 -9.00
N ALA A 101 22.27 -2.15 -9.99
CA ALA A 101 22.81 -3.26 -10.77
C ALA A 101 24.10 -2.87 -11.49
N GLU A 102 24.12 -1.74 -12.20
CA GLU A 102 25.33 -1.26 -12.90
C GLU A 102 26.53 -1.05 -11.97
N ILE A 103 26.33 -0.59 -10.74
CA ILE A 103 27.41 -0.40 -9.75
C ILE A 103 28.05 -1.74 -9.40
N VAL A 104 27.24 -2.80 -9.28
CA VAL A 104 27.68 -4.18 -8.99
C VAL A 104 28.31 -4.83 -10.23
N GLU A 105 27.71 -4.68 -11.40
CA GLU A 105 28.14 -5.29 -12.65
C GLU A 105 29.43 -4.66 -13.20
N ARG A 106 29.71 -3.37 -12.94
CA ARG A 106 31.02 -2.75 -13.18
C ARG A 106 32.16 -3.41 -12.40
N ARG A 107 31.87 -4.12 -11.30
CA ARG A 107 32.82 -4.96 -10.54
C ARG A 107 32.83 -6.42 -10.98
N LYS A 108 32.14 -6.74 -12.09
CA LYS A 108 31.90 -8.09 -12.64
C LYS A 108 31.18 -9.04 -11.67
N ALA A 109 30.62 -8.52 -10.58
CA ALA A 109 29.69 -9.26 -9.73
C ALA A 109 28.31 -9.32 -10.40
N ARG A 110 27.49 -10.31 -10.05
CA ARG A 110 26.14 -10.47 -10.60
C ARG A 110 25.10 -9.81 -9.70
N PHE A 111 24.00 -9.35 -10.28
CA PHE A 111 22.91 -8.70 -9.55
C PHE A 111 21.59 -9.46 -9.72
N VAL A 112 20.78 -9.48 -8.66
CA VAL A 112 19.40 -9.95 -8.67
C VAL A 112 18.53 -8.91 -7.97
N GLU A 113 17.52 -8.42 -8.67
CA GLU A 113 16.42 -7.69 -8.10
C GLU A 113 15.44 -8.71 -7.50
N ALA A 114 15.11 -8.58 -6.21
CA ALA A 114 14.25 -9.53 -5.49
C ALA A 114 13.32 -8.86 -4.44
N PRO A 115 12.50 -7.86 -4.80
CA PRO A 115 11.44 -7.35 -3.93
C PRO A 115 10.40 -8.45 -3.61
N PHE A 116 9.61 -8.23 -2.55
CA PHE A 116 8.75 -9.26 -1.98
C PHE A 116 7.38 -8.74 -1.54
N THR A 117 6.46 -9.68 -1.30
CA THR A 117 5.25 -9.45 -0.50
C THR A 117 5.16 -10.43 0.66
N GLY A 118 4.45 -10.02 1.72
CA GLY A 118 4.40 -10.69 3.02
C GLY A 118 4.63 -9.73 4.18
N SER A 119 4.12 -10.09 5.37
CA SER A 119 4.26 -9.33 6.62
C SER A 119 5.54 -9.65 7.39
N LYS A 120 5.77 -8.95 8.51
CA LYS A 120 6.72 -9.33 9.57
C LYS A 120 6.63 -10.82 9.90
N THR A 121 5.42 -11.32 10.17
CA THR A 121 5.15 -12.72 10.51
C THR A 121 5.59 -13.67 9.40
N ALA A 122 5.27 -13.34 8.14
CA ALA A 122 5.70 -14.14 6.99
C ALA A 122 7.24 -14.16 6.84
N ALA A 123 7.92 -13.03 7.06
CA ALA A 123 9.39 -12.97 7.07
C ALA A 123 10.03 -13.74 8.23
N GLU A 124 9.36 -13.83 9.38
CA GLU A 124 9.79 -14.61 10.55
C GLU A 124 9.52 -16.11 10.38
N GLN A 125 8.45 -16.51 9.67
CA GLN A 125 8.07 -17.89 9.38
C GLN A 125 8.81 -18.48 8.16
N GLY A 126 9.19 -17.63 7.20
CA GLY A 126 9.78 -18.07 5.91
C GLY A 126 8.75 -18.20 4.78
N GLU A 127 7.67 -17.43 4.85
CA GLU A 127 6.53 -17.46 3.93
C GLU A 127 6.41 -16.22 3.02
N LEU A 128 7.52 -15.50 2.78
CA LEU A 128 7.49 -14.44 1.77
C LEU A 128 7.20 -15.02 0.37
N VAL A 129 6.74 -14.14 -0.53
CA VAL A 129 6.72 -14.38 -1.97
C VAL A 129 7.65 -13.36 -2.61
N TYR A 130 8.70 -13.82 -3.30
CA TYR A 130 9.63 -12.96 -4.02
C TYR A 130 9.20 -12.78 -5.48
N TYR A 131 9.29 -11.55 -6.00
CA TYR A 131 9.27 -11.26 -7.43
C TYR A 131 10.73 -11.03 -7.84
N VAL A 132 11.26 -11.78 -8.83
CA VAL A 132 12.69 -11.72 -9.14
C VAL A 132 13.03 -11.39 -10.59
N CYS A 133 14.09 -10.60 -10.75
CA CYS A 133 14.71 -10.28 -12.03
C CYS A 133 16.24 -10.37 -11.95
N GLY A 134 16.86 -10.83 -13.03
CA GLY A 134 18.30 -11.02 -13.16
C GLY A 134 18.60 -12.03 -14.27
N ASN A 135 19.87 -12.19 -14.65
CA ASN A 135 20.23 -13.23 -15.61
C ASN A 135 20.09 -14.64 -15.00
N ASP A 136 19.84 -15.64 -15.85
CA ASP A 136 19.54 -17.03 -15.49
C ASP A 136 20.59 -17.63 -14.54
N GLU A 137 21.85 -17.26 -14.70
CA GLU A 137 22.94 -17.74 -13.84
C GLU A 137 22.84 -17.17 -12.41
N ALA A 138 22.57 -15.88 -12.30
CA ALA A 138 22.37 -15.18 -11.04
C ALA A 138 21.09 -15.65 -10.33
N LEU A 139 19.99 -15.83 -11.07
CA LEU A 139 18.74 -16.39 -10.53
C LEU A 139 18.93 -17.83 -10.03
N ARG A 140 19.60 -18.69 -10.80
CA ARG A 140 19.92 -20.07 -10.42
C ARG A 140 20.80 -20.17 -9.17
N GLU A 141 21.75 -19.26 -8.97
CA GLU A 141 22.54 -19.20 -7.73
C GLU A 141 21.80 -18.54 -6.56
N ALA A 142 20.89 -17.59 -6.81
CA ALA A 142 20.09 -16.93 -5.78
C ALA A 142 18.95 -17.81 -5.24
N ARG A 143 18.36 -18.68 -6.08
CA ARG A 143 17.15 -19.46 -5.78
C ARG A 143 17.18 -20.20 -4.43
N PRO A 144 18.21 -21.01 -4.07
CA PRO A 144 18.26 -21.71 -2.78
C PRO A 144 18.37 -20.82 -1.55
N ILE A 145 18.69 -19.53 -1.73
CA ILE A 145 18.85 -18.53 -0.68
C ILE A 145 17.52 -17.81 -0.44
N LEU A 146 16.80 -17.50 -1.51
CA LEU A 146 15.44 -16.98 -1.46
C LEU A 146 14.50 -18.01 -0.80
N GLU A 147 14.52 -19.26 -1.30
CA GLU A 147 13.76 -20.42 -0.80
C GLU A 147 14.09 -20.81 0.65
N ALA A 148 15.14 -20.24 1.25
CA ALA A 148 15.40 -20.34 2.68
C ALA A 148 14.35 -19.57 3.53
N SER A 149 13.65 -18.62 2.92
CA SER A 149 12.82 -17.59 3.57
C SER A 149 11.50 -17.25 2.84
N SER A 150 11.19 -17.97 1.77
CA SER A 150 9.97 -17.80 0.97
C SER A 150 9.25 -19.12 0.74
N LYS A 151 7.92 -19.05 0.62
CA LYS A 151 7.11 -20.15 0.08
C LYS A 151 7.04 -20.17 -1.44
N GLU A 152 7.36 -19.06 -2.10
CA GLU A 152 7.29 -18.92 -3.56
C GLU A 152 8.31 -17.90 -4.09
N VAL A 153 8.85 -18.16 -5.28
CA VAL A 153 9.78 -17.29 -6.00
C VAL A 153 9.33 -17.19 -7.46
N ILE A 154 8.73 -16.05 -7.81
CA ILE A 154 8.14 -15.77 -9.12
C ILE A 154 9.16 -15.05 -9.99
N GLU A 155 9.64 -15.71 -11.05
CA GLU A 155 10.57 -15.14 -12.01
C GLU A 155 9.82 -14.23 -12.99
N ILE A 156 10.12 -12.92 -12.96
CA ILE A 156 9.49 -11.89 -13.80
C ILE A 156 10.26 -11.70 -15.12
N GLY A 157 11.52 -12.15 -15.18
CA GLY A 157 12.37 -12.15 -16.38
C GLY A 157 13.71 -11.43 -16.19
N PRO A 158 14.53 -11.30 -17.24
CA PRO A 158 15.94 -10.90 -17.10
C PRO A 158 16.18 -9.40 -16.89
N LYS A 159 15.16 -8.54 -17.06
CA LYS A 159 15.33 -7.08 -17.13
C LYS A 159 15.13 -6.39 -15.78
N ILE A 160 16.21 -5.86 -15.22
CA ILE A 160 16.21 -5.12 -13.94
C ILE A 160 15.27 -3.90 -13.96
N GLY A 161 14.51 -3.77 -12.89
CA GLY A 161 13.44 -2.80 -12.67
C GLY A 161 12.04 -3.35 -12.96
N HIS A 162 11.91 -4.54 -13.56
CA HIS A 162 10.60 -5.16 -13.83
C HIS A 162 9.97 -5.74 -12.56
N ALA A 163 10.73 -6.38 -11.67
CA ALA A 163 10.17 -6.90 -10.43
C ALA A 163 9.76 -5.76 -9.46
N SER A 164 10.48 -4.62 -9.47
CA SER A 164 10.04 -3.39 -8.79
C SER A 164 8.73 -2.86 -9.37
N ALA A 165 8.54 -2.87 -10.69
CA ALA A 165 7.28 -2.45 -11.31
C ALA A 165 6.10 -3.33 -10.88
N ILE A 166 6.27 -4.66 -10.82
CA ILE A 166 5.28 -5.61 -10.29
C ILE A 166 5.00 -5.36 -8.80
N LYS A 167 6.04 -5.10 -8.00
CA LYS A 167 5.90 -4.77 -6.58
C LYS A 167 5.13 -3.46 -6.36
N ILE A 168 5.41 -2.42 -7.15
CA ILE A 168 4.68 -1.15 -7.09
C ILE A 168 3.22 -1.35 -7.49
N ALA A 169 2.93 -2.08 -8.58
CA ALA A 169 1.56 -2.37 -9.01
C ALA A 169 0.74 -3.15 -7.96
N THR A 170 1.34 -4.14 -7.29
CA THR A 170 0.67 -4.87 -6.19
C THR A 170 0.49 -4.02 -4.93
N ASN A 171 1.42 -3.08 -4.66
CA ASN A 171 1.26 -2.11 -3.58
C ASN A 171 0.20 -1.03 -3.91
N MET A 172 -0.01 -0.63 -5.18
CA MET A 172 -1.09 0.29 -5.59
C MET A 172 -2.47 -0.26 -5.23
N ILE A 173 -2.73 -1.54 -5.56
CA ILE A 173 -3.98 -2.22 -5.19
C ILE A 173 -4.11 -2.28 -3.66
N THR A 174 -3.02 -2.60 -2.97
CA THR A 174 -2.96 -2.72 -1.51
C THR A 174 -3.30 -1.39 -0.80
N ALA A 175 -2.79 -0.26 -1.31
CA ALA A 175 -3.13 1.08 -0.81
C ALA A 175 -4.59 1.43 -1.09
N ALA A 176 -5.05 1.21 -2.33
CA ALA A 176 -6.42 1.51 -2.74
C ALA A 176 -7.47 0.72 -1.93
N SER A 177 -7.24 -0.57 -1.68
CA SER A 177 -8.13 -1.38 -0.83
C SER A 177 -8.24 -0.85 0.60
N VAL A 178 -7.14 -0.38 1.18
CA VAL A 178 -7.10 0.14 2.55
C VAL A 178 -7.70 1.55 2.64
N GLN A 179 -7.53 2.38 1.62
CA GLN A 179 -8.22 3.68 1.54
C GLN A 179 -9.74 3.49 1.40
N ALA A 180 -10.19 2.64 0.47
CA ALA A 180 -11.63 2.35 0.31
C ALA A 180 -12.24 1.70 1.56
N ALA A 181 -11.47 0.89 2.30
CA ALA A 181 -11.90 0.32 3.58
C ALA A 181 -12.04 1.37 4.69
N ALA A 182 -11.16 2.38 4.72
CA ALA A 182 -11.26 3.50 5.64
C ALA A 182 -12.49 4.38 5.35
N GLU A 183 -12.73 4.71 4.08
CA GLU A 183 -13.93 5.45 3.65
C GLU A 183 -15.23 4.67 3.91
N ALA A 184 -15.22 3.35 3.70
CA ALA A 184 -16.38 2.50 4.00
C ALA A 184 -16.66 2.42 5.51
N LEU A 185 -15.63 2.30 6.36
CA LEU A 185 -15.79 2.40 7.81
C LEU A 185 -16.34 3.77 8.24
N ALA A 186 -15.90 4.85 7.60
CA ALA A 186 -16.42 6.20 7.83
C ALA A 186 -17.94 6.29 7.53
N LEU A 187 -18.38 5.75 6.39
CA LEU A 187 -19.78 5.73 6.00
C LEU A 187 -20.64 4.88 6.95
N VAL A 188 -20.12 3.74 7.42
CA VAL A 188 -20.83 2.88 8.39
C VAL A 188 -20.93 3.58 9.75
N GLN A 189 -19.89 4.29 10.20
CA GLN A 189 -19.95 5.11 11.42
C GLN A 189 -20.93 6.29 11.29
N ALA A 190 -20.94 6.99 10.15
CA ALA A 190 -21.82 8.14 9.89
C ALA A 190 -23.32 7.77 9.73
N LEU A 191 -23.66 6.48 9.83
CA LEU A 191 -25.02 5.94 9.84
C LEU A 191 -25.34 5.19 11.14
N ASP A 192 -24.52 5.37 12.19
CA ASP A 192 -24.64 4.75 13.51
C ASP A 192 -24.72 3.21 13.48
N LEU A 193 -24.15 2.58 12.45
CA LEU A 193 -24.16 1.13 12.28
C LEU A 193 -22.99 0.47 13.04
N PRO A 194 -23.21 -0.69 13.71
CA PRO A 194 -22.13 -1.41 14.38
C PRO A 194 -20.99 -1.79 13.44
N LEU A 195 -19.79 -1.26 13.68
CA LEU A 195 -18.63 -1.41 12.79
C LEU A 195 -18.18 -2.88 12.66
N GLU A 196 -18.41 -3.69 13.68
CA GLU A 196 -18.18 -5.14 13.67
C GLU A 196 -19.03 -5.84 12.61
N LYS A 197 -20.24 -5.34 12.32
CA LYS A 197 -21.12 -5.90 11.27
C LYS A 197 -20.63 -5.58 9.87
N PHE A 198 -19.92 -4.47 9.66
CA PHE A 198 -19.20 -4.25 8.41
C PHE A 198 -18.05 -5.25 8.26
N ILE A 199 -17.28 -5.52 9.32
CA ILE A 199 -16.22 -6.55 9.29
C ILE A 199 -16.80 -7.95 9.04
N GLU A 200 -17.96 -8.28 9.64
CA GLU A 200 -18.69 -9.54 9.42
C GLU A 200 -19.13 -9.69 7.96
N ALA A 201 -19.82 -8.68 7.40
CA ALA A 201 -20.24 -8.67 6.00
C ALA A 201 -19.05 -8.76 5.03
N MET A 202 -17.95 -8.07 5.33
CA MET A 202 -16.73 -8.09 4.53
C MET A 202 -16.00 -9.43 4.50
N ARG A 203 -16.31 -10.40 5.37
CA ARG A 203 -15.74 -11.77 5.30
C ARG A 203 -16.31 -12.60 4.15
N SER A 204 -17.57 -12.36 3.79
CA SER A 204 -18.28 -13.08 2.72
C SER A 204 -18.34 -12.30 1.40
N ASN A 205 -17.79 -11.09 1.37
CA ASN A 205 -17.76 -10.24 0.19
C ASN A 205 -16.70 -10.71 -0.82
N ALA A 206 -16.98 -10.65 -2.12
CA ALA A 206 -16.05 -11.05 -3.18
C ALA A 206 -14.75 -10.22 -3.23
N SER A 207 -14.72 -9.04 -2.61
CA SER A 207 -13.51 -8.21 -2.43
C SER A 207 -12.67 -8.57 -1.19
N HIS A 208 -13.09 -9.59 -0.41
CA HIS A 208 -12.33 -10.02 0.77
C HIS A 208 -10.91 -10.45 0.38
N SER A 209 -9.94 -9.99 1.15
CA SER A 209 -8.52 -10.29 0.93
C SER A 209 -7.77 -10.32 2.25
N THR A 210 -6.62 -11.02 2.28
CA THR A 210 -5.74 -11.09 3.45
C THR A 210 -5.35 -9.69 3.97
N THR A 211 -5.21 -8.71 3.07
CA THR A 211 -4.99 -7.31 3.44
C THR A 211 -6.17 -6.77 4.25
N LEU A 212 -7.40 -6.86 3.75
CA LEU A 212 -8.58 -6.34 4.47
C LEU A 212 -8.84 -7.10 5.77
N ALA A 213 -8.67 -8.42 5.79
CA ALA A 213 -8.75 -9.25 6.99
C ALA A 213 -7.77 -8.82 8.09
N MET A 214 -6.54 -8.41 7.73
CA MET A 214 -5.55 -7.88 8.69
C MET A 214 -5.81 -6.43 9.11
N LYS A 215 -6.40 -5.60 8.24
CA LYS A 215 -6.46 -4.13 8.42
C LYS A 215 -7.75 -3.64 9.05
N LEU A 216 -8.91 -4.19 8.67
CA LEU A 216 -10.20 -3.76 9.22
C LEU A 216 -10.27 -3.86 10.76
N PRO A 217 -9.83 -4.96 11.42
CA PRO A 217 -9.85 -5.02 12.88
C PRO A 217 -8.90 -4.01 13.55
N LYS A 218 -7.71 -3.82 12.97
CA LYS A 218 -6.71 -2.85 13.47
C LYS A 218 -7.18 -1.39 13.34
N MET A 219 -7.86 -1.04 12.26
CA MET A 219 -8.52 0.27 12.10
C MET A 219 -9.55 0.50 13.21
N LEU A 220 -10.45 -0.47 13.41
CA LEU A 220 -11.50 -0.41 14.43
C LEU A 220 -10.93 -0.26 15.85
N SER A 221 -9.90 -1.04 16.20
CA SER A 221 -9.23 -0.94 17.50
C SER A 221 -8.22 0.20 17.62
N ARG A 222 -8.07 1.05 16.60
CA ARG A 222 -7.05 2.13 16.47
C ARG A 222 -5.61 1.65 16.69
N ASP A 223 -5.35 0.37 16.43
CA ASP A 223 -4.02 -0.23 16.50
C ASP A 223 -3.28 0.00 15.17
N PHE A 224 -2.41 1.00 15.19
CA PHE A 224 -1.54 1.36 14.06
C PHE A 224 -0.09 0.87 14.24
N GLU A 225 0.19 -0.19 15.03
CA GLU A 225 1.54 -0.79 15.10
C GLU A 225 1.99 -1.19 13.68
N PRO A 226 3.14 -0.68 13.18
CA PRO A 226 3.53 -0.80 11.78
C PRO A 226 3.88 -2.23 11.37
N HIS A 227 2.97 -2.85 10.60
CA HIS A 227 3.30 -3.96 9.72
C HIS A 227 3.91 -3.45 8.41
N PHE A 228 3.46 -2.29 7.93
CA PHE A 228 4.10 -1.51 6.86
C PHE A 228 3.80 -0.02 7.09
N SER A 229 4.82 0.81 7.27
CA SER A 229 4.62 2.20 7.72
C SER A 229 4.11 3.14 6.62
N ALA A 230 3.33 4.15 7.01
CA ALA A 230 2.70 5.10 6.10
C ALA A 230 3.71 5.78 5.15
N LYS A 231 4.89 6.17 5.66
CA LYS A 231 5.97 6.75 4.84
C LYS A 231 6.48 5.84 3.72
N HIS A 232 6.47 4.52 3.93
CA HIS A 232 6.92 3.57 2.91
C HIS A 232 5.83 3.31 1.87
N MET A 233 4.55 3.23 2.27
CA MET A 233 3.46 3.19 1.30
C MET A 233 3.37 4.49 0.49
N LEU A 234 3.55 5.66 1.11
CA LEU A 234 3.56 6.95 0.41
C LEU A 234 4.64 6.99 -0.68
N LYS A 235 5.87 6.61 -0.34
CA LYS A 235 6.99 6.51 -1.30
C LYS A 235 6.65 5.58 -2.47
N ASP A 236 6.04 4.43 -2.19
CA ASP A 236 5.62 3.49 -3.24
C ASP A 236 4.52 4.09 -4.14
N MET A 237 3.58 4.88 -3.60
CA MET A 237 2.58 5.60 -4.40
C MET A 237 3.18 6.78 -5.20
N GLN A 238 4.22 7.43 -4.67
CA GLN A 238 4.99 8.44 -5.40
C GLN A 238 5.75 7.82 -6.59
N ILE A 239 6.38 6.65 -6.39
CA ILE A 239 7.00 5.86 -7.47
C ILE A 239 5.95 5.44 -8.51
N ALA A 240 4.78 4.96 -8.08
CA ALA A 240 3.67 4.61 -8.96
C ALA A 240 3.24 5.79 -9.85
N ASN A 241 2.99 6.95 -9.24
CA ASN A 241 2.56 8.15 -9.98
C ASN A 241 3.66 8.69 -10.91
N GLN A 242 4.95 8.56 -10.55
CA GLN A 242 6.06 8.90 -11.45
C GLN A 242 6.14 7.94 -12.65
N ILE A 243 5.94 6.64 -12.44
CA ILE A 243 5.87 5.65 -13.53
C ILE A 243 4.67 5.94 -14.43
N GLY A 244 3.50 6.26 -13.85
CA GLY A 244 2.30 6.62 -14.59
C GLY A 244 2.51 7.84 -15.48
N LEU A 245 3.01 8.94 -14.90
CA LEU A 245 3.33 10.18 -15.62
C LEU A 245 4.30 9.94 -16.78
N SER A 246 5.39 9.20 -16.55
CA SER A 246 6.38 8.87 -17.59
C SER A 246 5.86 7.95 -18.70
N ASN A 247 4.67 7.34 -18.53
CA ASN A 247 3.99 6.50 -19.52
C ASN A 247 2.64 7.08 -19.99
N TYR A 248 2.34 8.35 -19.69
CA TYR A 248 1.10 9.04 -20.04
C TYR A 248 -0.18 8.37 -19.49
N LEU A 249 -0.08 7.71 -18.32
CA LEU A 249 -1.19 7.07 -17.62
C LEU A 249 -1.73 7.99 -16.52
N ASP A 250 -3.05 8.18 -16.51
CA ASP A 250 -3.77 8.75 -15.37
C ASP A 250 -4.01 7.65 -14.32
N LEU A 251 -3.60 7.91 -13.08
CA LEU A 251 -3.68 6.99 -11.95
C LEU A 251 -4.48 7.59 -10.79
N GLY A 252 -5.60 8.26 -11.07
CA GLY A 252 -6.43 8.98 -10.09
C GLY A 252 -6.66 8.28 -8.73
N VAL A 253 -6.94 6.97 -8.70
CA VAL A 253 -7.10 6.21 -7.44
C VAL A 253 -5.81 6.15 -6.61
N THR A 254 -4.66 6.04 -7.30
CA THR A 254 -3.32 6.05 -6.66
C THR A 254 -2.95 7.46 -6.19
N ALA A 255 -3.36 8.51 -6.91
CA ALA A 255 -3.24 9.90 -6.45
C ALA A 255 -4.06 10.15 -5.18
N ALA A 256 -5.34 9.74 -5.15
CA ALA A 256 -6.19 9.89 -3.96
C ALA A 256 -5.59 9.21 -2.72
N ALA A 257 -5.13 7.96 -2.85
CA ALA A 257 -4.49 7.22 -1.77
C ALA A 257 -3.12 7.83 -1.35
N ARG A 258 -2.30 8.29 -2.31
CA ARG A 258 -1.06 9.04 -2.03
C ARG A 258 -1.35 10.26 -1.17
N ASP A 259 -2.40 11.01 -1.49
CA ASP A 259 -2.66 12.30 -0.85
C ASP A 259 -3.18 12.14 0.58
N GLN A 260 -3.91 11.06 0.89
CA GLN A 260 -4.25 10.72 2.29
C GLN A 260 -3.00 10.29 3.07
N LEU A 261 -2.09 9.53 2.46
CA LEU A 261 -0.82 9.15 3.10
C LEU A 261 0.10 10.36 3.33
N LEU A 262 0.06 11.36 2.44
CA LEU A 262 0.80 12.62 2.58
C LEU A 262 0.23 13.50 3.71
N GLU A 263 -1.09 13.54 3.87
CA GLU A 263 -1.74 14.15 5.03
C GLU A 263 -1.28 13.49 6.34
N GLN A 264 -1.28 12.16 6.41
CA GLN A 264 -0.80 11.45 7.62
C GLN A 264 0.69 11.69 7.91
N MET A 265 1.53 11.89 6.89
CA MET A 265 2.92 12.36 7.10
C MET A 265 2.98 13.75 7.75
N HIS A 266 2.08 14.67 7.38
CA HIS A 266 2.04 16.02 7.94
C HIS A 266 1.64 16.01 9.43
N TRP A 267 0.73 15.12 9.81
CA TRP A 267 0.35 14.87 11.22
C TRP A 267 1.38 14.06 12.02
N GLY A 268 2.52 13.69 11.43
CA GLY A 268 3.60 12.95 12.10
C GLY A 268 3.43 11.43 12.11
N HIS A 269 2.34 10.89 11.56
CA HIS A 269 2.00 9.46 11.52
C HIS A 269 2.79 8.66 10.46
N GLY A 270 4.00 9.10 10.12
CA GLY A 270 4.83 8.50 9.09
C GLY A 270 5.43 7.13 9.46
N ASP A 271 5.65 6.89 10.75
CA ASP A 271 6.14 5.61 11.29
C ASP A 271 5.01 4.67 11.72
N ASP A 272 3.79 5.17 11.90
CA ASP A 272 2.58 4.37 12.12
C ASP A 272 2.25 3.53 10.86
N ASP A 273 1.46 2.47 11.01
CA ASP A 273 1.04 1.65 9.87
C ASP A 273 0.22 2.46 8.83
N TYR A 274 0.36 2.17 7.54
CA TYR A 274 -0.36 2.85 6.46
C TYR A 274 -1.91 2.80 6.58
N SER A 275 -2.50 1.93 7.40
CA SER A 275 -3.93 2.01 7.76
C SER A 275 -4.30 3.21 8.66
N VAL A 276 -3.33 3.99 9.14
CA VAL A 276 -3.56 5.23 9.92
C VAL A 276 -4.32 6.30 9.12
N ILE A 277 -4.42 6.18 7.80
CA ILE A 277 -5.36 6.96 6.96
C ILE A 277 -6.83 6.85 7.44
N ALA A 278 -7.20 5.77 8.14
CA ALA A 278 -8.51 5.63 8.78
C ALA A 278 -8.72 6.59 9.98
N ARG A 279 -7.65 7.04 10.64
CA ARG A 279 -7.71 7.79 11.90
C ARG A 279 -8.59 9.03 11.83
N LYS A 280 -8.53 9.78 10.73
CA LYS A 280 -9.27 11.05 10.55
C LYS A 280 -10.79 10.87 10.39
N TYR A 281 -11.25 9.65 10.10
CA TYR A 281 -12.66 9.33 9.95
C TYR A 281 -13.29 8.76 11.23
N LEU A 282 -12.46 8.29 12.17
CA LEU A 282 -12.91 7.58 13.37
C LEU A 282 -13.16 8.57 14.52
N HIS A 283 -14.39 9.09 14.59
CA HIS A 283 -14.85 9.98 15.66
C HIS A 283 -14.46 9.43 17.03
N GLU A 284 -13.93 10.27 17.91
CA GLU A 284 -13.70 9.86 19.30
C GLU A 284 -15.04 9.54 19.95
N SER A 285 -15.17 8.31 20.49
CA SER A 285 -16.28 7.96 21.34
C SER A 285 -16.18 8.81 22.60
N ALA A 286 -16.95 9.89 22.67
CA ALA A 286 -17.08 10.67 23.89
C ALA A 286 -17.45 9.72 25.05
N PRO A 287 -16.83 9.86 26.24
CA PRO A 287 -17.30 9.12 27.40
C PRO A 287 -18.77 9.49 27.62
N VAL A 288 -19.62 8.49 27.89
CA VAL A 288 -21.04 8.73 28.15
C VAL A 288 -21.21 9.29 29.57
N THR A 289 -20.79 10.54 29.74
CA THR A 289 -21.11 11.38 30.90
C THR A 289 -22.52 11.91 30.71
N GLY A 290 -23.49 11.18 31.27
CA GLY A 290 -24.89 11.60 31.30
C GLY A 290 -25.08 12.77 32.28
N GLU A 291 -24.72 13.97 31.85
CA GLU A 291 -25.20 15.21 32.45
C GLU A 291 -26.37 15.72 31.59
N GLU A 292 -27.60 15.49 32.08
CA GLU A 292 -28.79 16.08 31.50
C GLU A 292 -28.69 17.61 31.64
N LEU A 293 -28.80 18.34 30.54
CA LEU A 293 -28.84 19.80 30.55
C LEU A 293 -30.12 20.26 31.25
N GLN A 294 -30.01 20.55 32.55
CA GLN A 294 -31.05 21.28 33.29
C GLN A 294 -31.19 22.67 32.67
N LEU A 295 -32.33 22.88 32.00
CA LEU A 295 -32.75 24.18 31.54
C LEU A 295 -33.39 24.91 32.73
N ASP A 296 -32.71 25.94 33.25
CA ASP A 296 -33.28 26.82 34.27
C ASP A 296 -34.51 27.56 33.68
N GLU A 297 -35.71 27.16 34.12
CA GLU A 297 -36.93 27.93 33.86
C GLU A 297 -36.90 29.22 34.69
N GLN A 298 -36.57 30.35 34.05
CA GLN A 298 -36.65 31.66 34.70
C GLN A 298 -38.11 32.13 34.76
N GLU A 299 -38.70 32.10 35.95
CA GLU A 299 -40.03 32.68 36.21
C GLU A 299 -40.00 34.21 36.01
N GLU A 300 -40.71 34.72 35.01
CA GLU A 300 -40.94 36.17 34.84
C GLU A 300 -42.38 36.52 35.26
N GLN A 301 -42.55 37.01 36.50
CA GLN A 301 -43.86 37.33 37.06
C GLN A 301 -44.30 38.78 36.78
N ALA A 302 -45.27 38.90 35.85
CA ALA A 302 -46.40 39.83 35.82
C ALA A 302 -46.19 41.37 35.84
N ASP A 303 -46.74 42.02 34.80
CA ASP A 303 -47.69 43.13 34.98
C ASP A 303 -48.87 42.99 33.98
N THR A 304 -49.82 43.92 33.94
CA THR A 304 -51.25 43.60 33.85
C THR A 304 -52.04 44.24 32.69
N GLY A 305 -53.11 43.54 32.25
CA GLY A 305 -54.33 44.07 31.60
C GLY A 305 -54.17 44.50 30.12
N GLU A 306 -55.01 44.08 29.17
CA GLU A 306 -56.49 44.07 29.18
C GLU A 306 -57.10 42.94 28.30
N SER A 307 -58.42 42.97 28.07
CA SER A 307 -59.25 41.89 27.51
C SER A 307 -59.89 42.24 26.16
N ILE A 308 -60.17 41.23 25.31
CA ILE A 308 -61.43 41.05 24.56
C ILE A 308 -61.47 39.67 23.85
N ALA A 309 -62.66 39.08 23.70
CA ALA A 309 -62.92 37.78 23.03
C ALA A 309 -63.22 37.97 21.51
N SER A 310 -63.52 37.00 20.62
CA SER A 310 -63.90 35.56 20.66
C SER A 310 -63.60 34.96 19.23
N SER A 311 -64.04 33.81 18.70
CA SER A 311 -64.99 32.72 19.05
C SER A 311 -64.69 31.44 18.22
N THR A 312 -65.44 30.34 18.45
CA THR A 312 -65.79 29.22 17.52
C THR A 312 -64.67 28.48 16.73
N GLU A 313 -64.43 27.17 16.84
CA GLU A 313 -65.30 25.94 16.69
C GLU A 313 -65.46 25.41 15.25
N GLY A 314 -65.54 24.07 15.10
CA GLY A 314 -65.74 23.31 13.84
C GLY A 314 -64.53 22.42 13.47
N GLU A 315 -64.34 21.19 13.98
CA GLU A 315 -65.09 19.92 13.86
C GLU A 315 -64.69 18.96 12.70
N THR A 316 -64.11 17.82 13.12
CA THR A 316 -64.30 16.42 12.63
C THR A 316 -64.14 15.99 11.14
N GLN A 317 -63.01 15.29 10.91
CA GLN A 317 -62.92 13.84 10.54
C GLN A 317 -63.27 13.34 9.10
N PRO A 318 -62.87 12.08 8.72
CA PRO A 318 -62.30 11.82 7.39
C PRO A 318 -62.95 10.69 6.55
N GLN A 319 -62.50 10.60 5.28
CA GLN A 319 -62.60 9.46 4.34
C GLN A 319 -61.77 9.79 3.07
N GLN A 320 -61.30 8.87 2.22
CA GLN A 320 -61.29 7.39 2.20
C GLN A 320 -60.07 6.90 1.39
N ALA A 321 -59.84 5.58 1.30
CA ALA A 321 -58.71 5.00 0.57
C ALA A 321 -58.97 4.81 -0.94
N ALA A 322 -57.90 4.84 -1.75
CA ALA A 322 -57.89 4.33 -3.13
C ALA A 322 -56.54 3.69 -3.45
N THR A 323 -56.56 2.47 -3.97
CA THR A 323 -55.38 1.71 -4.44
C THR A 323 -55.16 1.92 -5.94
N SER A 324 -53.90 1.99 -6.38
CA SER A 324 -53.53 1.95 -7.81
C SER A 324 -52.46 0.89 -8.06
N GLU A 325 -52.78 -0.11 -8.88
CA GLU A 325 -51.87 -1.18 -9.29
C GLU A 325 -50.87 -0.70 -10.37
N VAL A 326 -49.73 -1.38 -10.48
CA VAL A 326 -48.67 -1.08 -11.45
C VAL A 326 -48.61 -2.17 -12.53
N PRO A 327 -48.83 -1.85 -13.83
CA PRO A 327 -48.68 -2.82 -14.91
C PRO A 327 -47.19 -3.07 -15.27
N PRO A 328 -46.83 -4.26 -15.80
CA PRO A 328 -45.44 -4.65 -16.01
C PRO A 328 -44.80 -4.08 -17.28
N ALA A 329 -43.47 -3.99 -17.29
CA ALA A 329 -42.68 -3.61 -18.45
C ALA A 329 -42.43 -4.79 -19.42
N PRO A 330 -42.33 -4.54 -20.75
CA PRO A 330 -41.98 -5.57 -21.73
C PRO A 330 -40.47 -5.83 -21.78
N LEU A 331 -40.10 -7.08 -22.03
CA LEU A 331 -38.75 -7.49 -22.43
C LEU A 331 -38.48 -7.12 -23.90
N VAL A 332 -37.22 -6.90 -24.26
CA VAL A 332 -36.76 -6.72 -25.66
C VAL A 332 -35.49 -7.56 -25.88
N ASP A 333 -35.44 -8.25 -27.02
CA ASP A 333 -34.39 -9.21 -27.38
C ASP A 333 -33.02 -8.58 -27.70
N VAL A 334 -31.99 -9.43 -27.64
CA VAL A 334 -30.61 -9.11 -28.05
C VAL A 334 -30.29 -9.71 -29.42
N PRO A 335 -30.02 -8.88 -30.44
CA PRO A 335 -29.19 -9.24 -31.59
C PRO A 335 -27.77 -8.68 -31.42
N GLY A 336 -26.75 -9.55 -31.52
CA GLY A 336 -25.34 -9.14 -31.48
C GLY A 336 -24.79 -8.75 -32.85
N GLY A 337 -23.75 -7.90 -32.90
CA GLY A 337 -22.99 -7.68 -34.14
C GLY A 337 -22.32 -6.31 -34.35
N GLY A 338 -21.23 -6.02 -33.63
CA GLY A 338 -20.12 -5.16 -34.09
C GLY A 338 -20.38 -3.66 -34.37
N ALA A 339 -19.89 -2.77 -33.49
CA ALA A 339 -19.85 -1.31 -33.73
C ALA A 339 -18.64 -0.60 -33.08
N ALA A 340 -17.43 -1.15 -33.21
CA ALA A 340 -16.21 -0.52 -32.70
C ALA A 340 -15.57 0.44 -33.72
N ASN A 341 -16.04 1.69 -33.84
CA ASN A 341 -15.24 2.77 -34.45
C ASN A 341 -15.72 4.24 -34.27
N GLU A 342 -17.02 4.51 -34.06
CA GLU A 342 -17.53 5.88 -34.27
C GLU A 342 -17.15 6.90 -33.18
N THR A 343 -17.09 6.47 -31.91
CA THR A 343 -16.76 7.34 -30.76
C THR A 343 -15.36 7.96 -30.85
N THR A 344 -14.42 7.27 -31.49
CA THR A 344 -13.02 7.74 -31.70
C THR A 344 -12.95 8.90 -32.70
N ARG A 345 -13.86 8.97 -33.67
CA ARG A 345 -13.86 9.97 -34.75
C ARG A 345 -14.30 11.34 -34.26
N TRP A 346 -15.31 11.40 -33.39
CA TRP A 346 -15.84 12.65 -32.82
C TRP A 346 -14.81 13.42 -32.00
N ARG A 347 -14.06 12.74 -31.11
CA ARG A 347 -13.08 13.40 -30.22
C ARG A 347 -11.93 14.09 -30.97
N ARG A 348 -11.54 13.61 -32.15
CA ARG A 348 -10.49 14.24 -32.98
C ARG A 348 -10.96 15.49 -33.73
N GLY A 349 -12.26 15.61 -34.03
CA GLY A 349 -12.82 16.81 -34.68
C GLY A 349 -12.86 18.00 -33.73
N PHE A 350 -13.44 17.80 -32.54
CA PHE A 350 -13.67 18.86 -31.56
C PHE A 350 -12.36 19.56 -31.12
N LEU A 351 -11.30 18.79 -30.84
CA LEU A 351 -10.00 19.36 -30.45
C LEU A 351 -9.37 20.23 -31.55
N LYS A 352 -9.46 19.84 -32.83
CA LYS A 352 -8.95 20.68 -33.94
C LYS A 352 -9.68 22.03 -34.02
N GLN A 353 -10.99 22.04 -33.78
CA GLN A 353 -11.81 23.25 -33.83
C GLN A 353 -11.58 24.17 -32.61
N LEU A 354 -11.17 23.59 -31.47
CA LEU A 354 -10.75 24.35 -30.29
C LEU A 354 -9.40 25.04 -30.51
N PHE A 355 -8.41 24.32 -31.04
CA PHE A 355 -7.07 24.87 -31.31
C PHE A 355 -7.06 25.93 -32.43
N SER A 356 -7.92 25.82 -33.46
CA SER A 356 -7.97 26.86 -34.50
C SER A 356 -8.47 28.21 -33.96
N ARG A 357 -9.33 28.21 -32.94
CA ARG A 357 -9.85 29.44 -32.29
C ARG A 357 -8.86 30.09 -31.32
N LEU A 358 -7.90 29.34 -30.79
CA LEU A 358 -6.84 29.86 -29.92
C LEU A 358 -5.61 30.37 -30.70
N SER A 359 -5.50 30.07 -32.00
CA SER A 359 -4.39 30.50 -32.87
C SER A 359 -4.73 31.76 -33.68
N SER A 360 -6.01 32.10 -33.84
CA SER A 360 -6.48 33.33 -34.49
C SER A 360 -6.73 34.43 -33.45
N GLY A 361 -5.70 35.21 -33.12
CA GLY A 361 -5.78 36.28 -32.12
C GLY A 361 -6.54 37.52 -32.63
N GLU A 362 -7.85 37.54 -32.45
CA GLU A 362 -8.67 38.76 -32.42
C GLU A 362 -9.29 38.95 -31.02
N LYS A 363 -9.73 40.17 -30.72
CA LYS A 363 -9.96 40.68 -29.35
C LYS A 363 -11.25 40.20 -28.68
#